data_AF-A0A3N5QJ20-F1
#
_entry.id   AF-A0A3N5QJ20-F1
#
_cell.length_a   1.000
_cell.length_b   1.000
_cell.length_c   1.000
_cell.angle_alpha   90.00
_cell.angle_beta   90.00
_cell.angle_gamma   90.00
#
_symmetry.space_group_name_H-M   'P 1'
#
loop_
_entity.id
_entity.type
_entity.pdbx_description
1 polymer ?
#
loop_
_entity_poly.entity_id
_entity_poly.type
_entity_poly.pdbx_seq_one_letter_code
_entity_poly.pdbx_strand_id
1 'polypeptide(L)'
;MPINASVEVYGVKEVLKELGEVDKKTKFKAISKVKAAGAPAVSKARENYPSGAPLSGWTYSGRLAYSKANADKGVQIQVGGRARGQQFPIITIIQKNPGAAMYDIAGFANGATGTKPQGDAFIDALNAKYGKAQRGMWRNVKEIRELANDAILKAIDEVAQEVNRKILR
;
A
#
# COMPACT_ATOMS: atom_id res chain seq x y z
N MET A 1 24.66 -12.65 12.33
CA MET A 1 24.85 -11.27 11.84
C MET A 1 23.59 -10.89 11.06
N PRO A 2 22.78 -9.91 11.49
CA PRO A 2 21.62 -9.49 10.70
C PRO A 2 22.08 -8.54 9.60
N ILE A 3 21.85 -8.93 8.34
CA ILE A 3 21.97 -8.06 7.18
C ILE A 3 20.76 -7.13 7.20
N ASN A 4 20.95 -5.93 7.76
CA ASN A 4 20.04 -4.81 7.58
C ASN A 4 20.37 -4.18 6.22
N ALA A 5 19.78 -4.70 5.14
CA ALA A 5 19.74 -3.99 3.86
C ALA A 5 18.72 -2.85 3.96
N SER A 6 19.05 -1.84 4.77
CA SER A 6 18.42 -0.53 4.68
C SER A 6 19.01 0.15 3.45
N VAL A 7 18.44 -0.14 2.27
CA VAL A 7 18.68 0.71 1.10
C VAL A 7 17.89 2.00 1.36
N GLU A 8 18.43 2.84 2.23
CA GLU A 8 18.12 4.26 2.25
C GLU A 8 18.62 4.81 0.93
N VAL A 9 17.77 4.78 -0.10
CA VAL A 9 18.02 5.55 -1.31
C VAL A 9 17.79 7.03 -0.96
N TYR A 10 18.74 7.62 -0.25
CA TYR A 10 19.00 9.06 -0.30
C TYR A 10 19.13 9.41 -1.78
N GLY A 11 18.23 10.24 -2.30
CA GLY A 11 18.25 10.65 -3.71
C GLY A 11 16.98 10.40 -4.50
N VAL A 12 16.11 9.41 -4.22
CA VAL A 12 14.90 9.25 -5.07
C VAL A 12 13.93 10.41 -4.88
N LYS A 13 13.86 10.98 -3.68
CA LYS A 13 13.02 12.15 -3.40
C LYS A 13 13.62 13.41 -4.02
N GLU A 14 14.93 13.64 -3.86
CA GLU A 14 15.63 14.76 -4.50
C GLU A 14 15.54 14.65 -6.03
N VAL A 15 15.85 13.49 -6.61
CA VAL A 15 15.77 13.22 -8.05
C VAL A 15 14.33 13.36 -8.56
N LEU A 16 13.29 12.87 -7.87
CA LEU A 16 11.89 13.06 -8.29
C LEU A 16 11.39 14.51 -8.09
N LYS A 17 12.02 15.28 -7.21
CA LYS A 17 11.74 16.71 -6.99
C LYS A 17 12.41 17.53 -8.10
N GLU A 18 13.70 17.33 -8.32
CA GLU A 18 14.47 17.93 -9.42
C GLU A 18 13.89 17.54 -10.79
N LEU A 19 13.49 16.28 -11.02
CA LEU A 19 12.75 15.89 -12.23
C LEU A 19 11.42 16.61 -12.39
N GLY A 20 10.75 16.92 -11.28
CA GLY A 20 9.48 17.65 -11.31
C GLY A 20 9.65 19.09 -11.80
N GLU A 21 10.84 19.64 -11.60
CA GLU A 21 11.24 20.98 -12.04
C GLU A 21 11.80 20.96 -13.47
N VAL A 22 12.51 19.90 -13.88
CA VAL A 22 13.14 19.76 -15.21
C VAL A 22 12.19 19.19 -16.27
N ASP A 23 11.47 18.09 -16.00
CA ASP A 23 10.53 17.49 -16.97
C ASP A 23 9.42 16.65 -16.29
N LYS A 24 8.26 17.29 -16.11
CA LYS A 24 7.04 16.65 -15.60
C LYS A 24 6.64 15.41 -16.40
N LYS A 25 6.84 15.38 -17.73
CA LYS A 25 6.44 14.22 -18.56
C LYS A 25 7.28 12.99 -18.23
N THR A 26 8.58 13.14 -18.03
CA THR A 26 9.47 12.04 -17.64
C THR A 26 9.13 11.53 -16.23
N LYS A 27 8.78 12.43 -15.30
CA LYS A 27 8.29 12.06 -13.97
C LYS A 27 7.02 11.21 -14.01
N PHE A 28 6.02 11.58 -14.82
CA PHE A 28 4.78 10.79 -14.94
C PHE A 28 5.04 9.42 -15.58
N LYS A 29 5.94 9.33 -16.58
CA LYS A 29 6.35 8.05 -17.16
C LYS A 29 7.04 7.15 -16.14
N ALA A 30 7.95 7.71 -15.34
CA ALA A 30 8.62 6.99 -14.25
C ALA A 30 7.62 6.45 -13.22
N ILE A 31 6.70 7.29 -12.76
CA ILE A 31 5.64 6.89 -11.82
C ILE A 31 4.76 5.78 -12.42
N SER A 32 4.45 5.85 -13.73
CA SER A 32 3.67 4.82 -14.41
C SER A 32 4.41 3.48 -14.47
N LYS A 33 5.70 3.49 -14.87
CA LYS A 33 6.56 2.28 -14.87
C LYS A 33 6.63 1.64 -13.49
N VAL A 34 6.84 2.45 -12.47
CA VAL A 34 6.91 2.02 -11.07
C VAL A 34 5.58 1.41 -10.60
N LYS A 35 4.44 2.03 -10.95
CA LYS A 35 3.11 1.48 -10.65
C LYS A 35 2.85 0.16 -11.38
N ALA A 36 3.31 0.03 -12.62
CA ALA A 36 3.19 -1.20 -13.39
C ALA A 36 4.04 -2.33 -12.77
N ALA A 37 5.27 -2.02 -12.35
CA ALA A 37 6.16 -2.96 -11.68
C ALA A 37 5.58 -3.50 -10.37
N GLY A 38 4.91 -2.66 -9.58
CA GLY A 38 4.24 -3.09 -8.33
C GLY A 38 2.87 -3.75 -8.52
N ALA A 39 2.36 -3.91 -9.75
CA ALA A 39 1.05 -4.50 -9.99
C ALA A 39 0.86 -5.90 -9.36
N PRO A 40 1.86 -6.81 -9.36
CA PRO A 40 1.73 -8.11 -8.68
C PRO A 40 1.50 -7.97 -7.17
N ALA A 41 2.20 -7.04 -6.53
CA ALA A 41 2.05 -6.76 -5.10
C ALA A 41 0.64 -6.24 -4.77
N VAL A 42 0.07 -5.41 -5.65
CA VAL A 42 -1.33 -4.95 -5.54
C VAL A 42 -2.32 -6.09 -5.73
N SER A 43 -2.11 -6.95 -6.71
CA SER A 43 -2.98 -8.11 -6.95
C SER A 43 -2.99 -9.05 -5.75
N LYS A 44 -1.81 -9.34 -5.17
CA LYS A 44 -1.70 -10.15 -3.96
C LYS A 44 -2.42 -9.53 -2.77
N ALA A 45 -2.30 -8.21 -2.59
CA ALA A 45 -3.05 -7.50 -1.55
C ALA A 45 -4.57 -7.58 -1.75
N ARG A 46 -5.05 -7.59 -3.01
CA ARG A 46 -6.48 -7.71 -3.36
C ARG A 46 -7.06 -9.10 -3.09
N GLU A 47 -6.25 -10.16 -3.19
CA GLU A 47 -6.66 -11.54 -2.88
C GLU A 47 -7.10 -11.71 -1.42
N ASN A 48 -6.51 -10.95 -0.51
CA ASN A 48 -6.81 -11.03 0.92
C ASN A 48 -8.15 -10.42 1.31
N TYR A 49 -8.83 -9.73 0.39
CA TYR A 49 -10.14 -9.14 0.64
C TYR A 49 -11.27 -10.12 0.28
N PRO A 50 -12.26 -10.33 1.17
CA PRO A 50 -13.35 -11.26 0.91
C PRO A 50 -14.22 -10.81 -0.28
N SER A 51 -14.74 -11.77 -1.04
CA SER A 51 -15.56 -11.53 -2.25
C SER A 51 -16.91 -10.84 -1.96
N GLY A 52 -17.45 -11.03 -0.76
CA GLY A 52 -18.67 -10.40 -0.28
C GLY A 52 -18.47 -9.66 1.03
N ALA A 53 -19.56 -9.13 1.60
CA ALA A 53 -19.52 -8.49 2.91
C ALA A 53 -18.92 -9.45 3.96
N PRO A 54 -17.91 -9.00 4.74
CA PRO A 54 -17.22 -9.88 5.67
C PRO A 54 -18.15 -10.44 6.75
N LEU A 55 -19.10 -9.61 7.19
CA LEU A 55 -20.12 -9.91 8.20
C LEU A 55 -21.53 -9.69 7.61
N SER A 56 -22.51 -10.41 8.15
CA SER A 56 -23.92 -10.20 7.80
C SER A 56 -24.33 -8.75 8.13
N GLY A 57 -25.13 -8.13 7.25
CA GLY A 57 -25.59 -6.75 7.41
C GLY A 57 -24.56 -5.66 7.07
N TRP A 58 -23.30 -6.00 6.79
CA TRP A 58 -22.26 -5.01 6.43
C TRP A 58 -22.30 -4.55 4.96
N THR A 59 -23.30 -4.99 4.20
CA THR A 59 -23.59 -4.52 2.84
C THR A 59 -24.31 -3.16 2.80
N TYR A 60 -24.74 -2.63 3.96
CA TYR A 60 -25.56 -1.43 4.02
C TYR A 60 -24.88 -0.21 3.38
N SER A 61 -25.69 0.68 2.77
CA SER A 61 -25.22 1.85 2.05
C SER A 61 -24.48 2.85 2.96
N GLY A 62 -23.45 3.51 2.41
CA GLY A 62 -22.71 4.55 3.12
C GLY A 62 -21.20 4.45 2.94
N ARG A 63 -20.47 5.37 3.59
CA ARG A 63 -19.00 5.49 3.46
C ARG A 63 -18.24 4.23 3.92
N LEU A 64 -18.79 3.49 4.86
CA LEU A 64 -18.19 2.28 5.44
C LEU A 64 -18.74 0.97 4.86
N ALA A 65 -19.61 1.07 3.85
CA ALA A 65 -20.14 -0.07 3.13
C ALA A 65 -18.99 -0.91 2.54
N TYR A 66 -19.06 -2.22 2.69
CA TYR A 66 -18.09 -3.10 2.07
C TYR A 66 -18.60 -3.62 0.72
N SER A 67 -17.77 -3.51 -0.31
CA SER A 67 -17.89 -4.32 -1.51
C SER A 67 -16.50 -4.70 -2.02
N LYS A 68 -16.36 -5.91 -2.59
CA LYS A 68 -15.09 -6.36 -3.13
C LYS A 68 -14.57 -5.44 -4.25
N ALA A 69 -15.46 -4.99 -5.12
CA ALA A 69 -15.11 -4.05 -6.18
C ALA A 69 -14.51 -2.74 -5.64
N ASN A 70 -15.07 -2.21 -4.55
CA ASN A 70 -14.56 -0.99 -3.92
C ASN A 70 -13.27 -1.24 -3.13
N ALA A 71 -13.15 -2.40 -2.48
CA ALA A 71 -11.92 -2.83 -1.82
C ALA A 71 -10.77 -2.90 -2.83
N ASP A 72 -11.00 -3.54 -3.98
CA ASP A 72 -9.99 -3.73 -5.04
C ASP A 72 -9.56 -2.42 -5.68
N LYS A 73 -10.52 -1.56 -6.01
CA LYS A 73 -10.25 -0.21 -6.55
C LYS A 73 -9.49 0.66 -5.54
N GLY A 74 -9.71 0.42 -4.26
CA GLY A 74 -9.09 1.18 -3.18
C GLY A 74 -7.63 0.77 -2.92
N VAL A 75 -7.24 -0.49 -3.20
CA VAL A 75 -5.83 -0.92 -3.13
C VAL A 75 -5.05 -0.28 -4.28
N GLN A 76 -4.17 0.65 -3.94
CA GLN A 76 -3.40 1.44 -4.90
C GLN A 76 -1.95 1.61 -4.46
N ILE A 77 -1.06 1.76 -5.45
CA ILE A 77 0.32 2.20 -5.26
C ILE A 77 0.36 3.72 -5.23
N GLN A 78 0.88 4.25 -4.13
CA GLN A 78 1.27 5.63 -3.98
C GLN A 78 2.79 5.73 -4.08
N VAL A 79 3.29 6.63 -4.92
CA VAL A 79 4.72 6.97 -4.94
C VAL A 79 4.98 7.97 -3.83
N GLY A 80 6.01 7.71 -3.02
CA GLY A 80 6.24 8.40 -1.76
C GLY A 80 5.31 7.93 -0.65
N GLY A 81 5.35 8.64 0.48
CA GLY A 81 4.50 8.38 1.64
C GLY A 81 4.95 9.18 2.84
N ARG A 82 4.30 8.94 3.99
CA ARG A 82 4.71 9.57 5.24
C ARG A 82 6.01 8.92 5.71
N ALA A 83 7.05 9.73 5.87
CA ALA A 83 8.30 9.28 6.47
C ALA A 83 8.06 8.80 7.91
N ARG A 84 8.75 7.73 8.30
CA ARG A 84 8.78 7.25 9.69
C ARG A 84 10.22 7.21 10.15
N GLY A 85 10.57 8.12 11.06
CA GLY A 85 11.97 8.34 11.44
C GLY A 85 12.79 8.81 10.24
N GLN A 86 13.94 8.19 10.01
CA GLN A 86 14.84 8.51 8.90
C GLN A 86 14.49 7.79 7.59
N GLN A 87 13.52 6.86 7.62
CA GLN A 87 13.13 6.08 6.45
C GLN A 87 12.04 6.78 5.62
N PHE A 88 12.35 7.01 4.34
CA PHE A 88 11.40 7.51 3.35
C PHE A 88 10.92 6.38 2.43
N PRO A 89 9.62 6.05 2.42
CA PRO A 89 9.11 5.04 1.51
C PRO A 89 9.14 5.58 0.08
N ILE A 90 9.87 4.90 -0.80
CA ILE A 90 9.84 5.21 -2.24
C ILE A 90 8.45 4.94 -2.80
N ILE A 91 7.81 3.87 -2.31
CA ILE A 91 6.45 3.47 -2.65
C ILE A 91 5.73 3.01 -1.39
N THR A 92 4.45 3.35 -1.33
CA THR A 92 3.51 2.90 -0.32
C THR A 92 2.32 2.26 -1.00
N ILE A 93 1.96 1.03 -0.61
CA ILE A 93 0.65 0.47 -0.95
C ILE A 93 -0.34 1.02 0.06
N ILE A 94 -1.49 1.51 -0.40
CA ILE A 94 -2.52 2.13 0.43
C ILE A 94 -3.90 1.54 0.11
N GLN A 95 -4.78 1.55 1.11
CA GLN A 95 -6.21 1.25 0.96
C GLN A 95 -6.99 2.56 1.05
N LYS A 96 -7.52 3.04 -0.08
CA LYS A 96 -8.33 4.27 -0.13
C LYS A 96 -9.79 4.08 0.23
N ASN A 97 -10.31 2.85 0.16
CA ASN A 97 -11.71 2.59 0.49
C ASN A 97 -11.88 2.48 2.03
N PRO A 98 -12.73 3.30 2.67
CA PRO A 98 -12.87 3.29 4.13
C PRO A 98 -13.46 1.99 4.70
N GLY A 99 -14.42 1.36 4.01
CA GLY A 99 -15.01 0.08 4.44
C GLY A 99 -13.99 -1.06 4.40
N ALA A 100 -13.19 -1.11 3.33
CA ALA A 100 -12.11 -2.08 3.21
C ALA A 100 -10.94 -1.79 4.17
N ALA A 101 -10.62 -0.51 4.41
CA ALA A 101 -9.63 -0.13 5.42
C ALA A 101 -10.09 -0.58 6.82
N MET A 102 -11.39 -0.41 7.14
CA MET A 102 -11.98 -0.89 8.39
C MET A 102 -11.86 -2.40 8.54
N TYR A 103 -12.13 -3.18 7.49
CA TYR A 103 -11.88 -4.63 7.49
C TYR A 103 -10.42 -4.98 7.84
N ASP A 104 -9.47 -4.26 7.24
CA ASP A 104 -8.05 -4.53 7.44
C ASP A 104 -7.58 -4.19 8.86
N ILE A 105 -7.92 -3.00 9.37
CA ILE A 105 -7.32 -2.44 10.61
C ILE A 105 -8.20 -2.53 11.86
N ALA A 106 -9.47 -2.95 11.77
CA ALA A 106 -10.33 -3.03 12.95
C ALA A 106 -9.72 -3.94 14.02
N GLY A 107 -9.49 -3.40 15.21
CA GLY A 107 -8.82 -4.07 16.34
C GLY A 107 -7.29 -4.08 16.26
N PHE A 108 -6.65 -3.24 15.44
CA PHE A 108 -5.18 -3.24 15.26
C PHE A 108 -4.39 -2.59 16.40
N ALA A 109 -4.86 -1.47 16.96
CA ALA A 109 -4.15 -0.85 18.07
C ALA A 109 -4.15 -1.78 19.29
N ASN A 110 -3.02 -1.88 20.01
CA ASN A 110 -2.82 -2.78 21.14
C ASN A 110 -3.94 -2.65 22.19
N GLY A 111 -4.91 -3.57 22.18
CA GLY A 111 -6.06 -3.54 23.08
C GLY A 111 -7.19 -2.58 22.65
N ALA A 112 -7.23 -2.17 21.38
CA ALA A 112 -8.32 -1.36 20.84
C ALA A 112 -9.62 -2.16 20.82
N THR A 113 -10.36 -2.00 21.89
CA THR A 113 -11.78 -2.26 21.97
C THR A 113 -12.53 -1.22 21.14
N GLY A 114 -13.69 -1.58 20.63
CA GLY A 114 -14.64 -0.60 20.16
C GLY A 114 -14.90 0.43 21.26
N THR A 115 -15.00 1.70 20.90
CA THR A 115 -15.40 2.75 21.86
C THR A 115 -16.78 2.46 22.48
N LYS A 116 -17.55 1.54 21.90
CA LYS A 116 -18.85 1.07 22.36
C LYS A 116 -18.91 -0.47 22.27
N PRO A 117 -19.78 -1.13 23.06
CA PRO A 117 -19.95 -2.59 23.01
C PRO A 117 -20.24 -3.14 21.59
N GLN A 118 -20.92 -2.36 20.74
CA GLN A 118 -21.16 -2.77 19.35
C GLN A 118 -19.87 -2.84 18.53
N GLY A 119 -18.88 -2.00 18.83
CA GLY A 119 -17.58 -2.02 18.17
C GLY A 119 -16.74 -3.22 18.61
N ASP A 120 -16.83 -3.63 19.88
CA ASP A 120 -16.22 -4.87 20.36
C ASP A 120 -16.82 -6.08 19.68
N ALA A 121 -18.15 -6.19 19.67
CA ALA A 121 -18.85 -7.27 18.99
C ALA A 121 -18.50 -7.34 17.48
N PHE A 122 -18.32 -6.19 16.84
CA PHE A 122 -17.85 -6.11 15.46
C PHE A 122 -16.42 -6.63 15.30
N ILE A 123 -15.49 -6.19 16.14
CA ILE A 123 -14.08 -6.63 16.10
C ILE A 123 -13.99 -8.13 16.38
N ASP A 124 -14.73 -8.63 17.37
CA ASP A 124 -14.76 -10.04 17.76
C ASP A 124 -15.34 -10.90 16.64
N ALA A 125 -16.43 -10.47 16.00
CA ALA A 125 -16.99 -11.17 14.85
C ALA A 125 -16.00 -11.25 13.68
N LEU A 126 -15.23 -10.18 13.41
CA LEU A 126 -14.17 -10.21 12.41
C LEU A 126 -13.01 -11.13 12.81
N ASN A 127 -12.60 -11.06 14.08
CA ASN A 127 -11.53 -11.90 14.62
C ASN A 127 -11.89 -13.37 14.56
N ALA A 128 -13.13 -13.73 14.90
CA ALA A 128 -13.62 -15.10 14.85
C ALA A 128 -13.58 -15.68 13.43
N LYS A 129 -13.97 -14.90 12.42
CA LYS A 129 -14.08 -15.39 11.04
C LYS A 129 -12.79 -15.29 10.23
N TYR A 130 -11.99 -14.25 10.45
CA TYR A 130 -10.84 -13.93 9.60
C TYR A 130 -9.53 -13.86 10.38
N GLY A 131 -9.55 -13.98 11.71
CA GLY A 131 -8.39 -13.76 12.57
C GLY A 131 -8.17 -12.28 12.91
N LYS A 132 -7.08 -12.02 13.65
CA LYS A 132 -6.71 -10.69 14.15
C LYS A 132 -6.57 -9.66 13.03
N ALA A 133 -6.62 -8.38 13.40
CA ALA A 133 -6.38 -7.24 12.52
C ALA A 133 -5.10 -7.42 11.68
N GLN A 134 -4.97 -6.62 10.60
CA GLN A 134 -4.05 -6.87 9.48
C GLN A 134 -4.55 -7.98 8.54
N ARG A 135 -5.86 -7.95 8.23
CA ARG A 135 -6.54 -9.02 7.47
C ARG A 135 -6.40 -8.88 5.96
N GLY A 136 -6.24 -7.65 5.48
CA GLY A 136 -6.18 -7.31 4.06
C GLY A 136 -4.75 -7.11 3.58
N MET A 137 -4.29 -5.85 3.51
CA MET A 137 -2.98 -5.52 2.94
C MET A 137 -1.82 -6.11 3.73
N TRP A 138 -1.97 -6.22 5.05
CA TRP A 138 -0.85 -6.51 5.94
C TRP A 138 -0.64 -8.01 6.21
N ARG A 139 -1.63 -8.87 5.87
CA ARG A 139 -1.58 -10.32 6.13
C ARG A 139 -0.39 -11.01 5.48
N ASN A 140 -0.04 -10.61 4.25
CA ASN A 140 1.09 -11.15 3.49
C ASN A 140 2.13 -10.06 3.18
N VAL A 141 2.32 -9.11 4.12
CA VAL A 141 3.17 -7.92 3.87
C VAL A 141 4.60 -8.28 3.48
N LYS A 142 5.13 -9.41 3.97
CA LYS A 142 6.48 -9.88 3.61
C LYS A 142 6.57 -10.24 2.12
N GLU A 143 5.69 -11.11 1.64
CA GLU A 143 5.61 -11.53 0.23
C GLU A 143 5.31 -10.33 -0.69
N ILE A 144 4.37 -9.47 -0.28
CA ILE A 144 4.03 -8.25 -1.01
C ILE A 144 5.25 -7.32 -1.13
N ARG A 145 6.08 -7.22 -0.08
CA ARG A 145 7.32 -6.43 -0.11
C ARG A 145 8.39 -7.06 -0.99
N GLU A 146 8.56 -8.37 -0.92
CA GLU A 146 9.53 -9.10 -1.76
C GLU A 146 9.20 -8.95 -3.25
N LEU A 147 7.92 -9.15 -3.63
CA LEU A 147 7.44 -8.92 -5.00
C LEU A 147 7.59 -7.47 -5.46
N ALA A 148 7.45 -6.52 -4.52
CA ALA A 148 7.58 -5.11 -4.82
C ALA A 148 9.04 -4.70 -5.03
N ASN A 149 9.95 -5.11 -4.14
CA ASN A 149 11.30 -4.56 -4.05
C ASN A 149 12.09 -4.72 -5.35
N ASP A 150 12.22 -5.94 -5.89
CA ASP A 150 13.10 -6.18 -7.05
C ASP A 150 12.60 -5.50 -8.32
N ALA A 151 11.29 -5.59 -8.57
CA ALA A 151 10.65 -5.00 -9.74
C ALA A 151 10.70 -3.46 -9.68
N ILE A 152 10.51 -2.89 -8.49
CA ILE A 152 10.51 -1.44 -8.28
C ILE A 152 11.93 -0.87 -8.32
N LEU A 153 12.90 -1.53 -7.69
CA LEU A 153 14.30 -1.10 -7.71
C LEU A 153 14.81 -1.05 -9.14
N LYS A 154 14.54 -2.09 -9.93
CA LYS A 154 14.89 -2.11 -11.36
C LYS A 154 14.22 -0.97 -12.14
N ALA A 155 12.92 -0.72 -11.89
CA ALA A 155 12.21 0.38 -12.55
C ALA A 155 12.77 1.76 -12.17
N ILE A 156 13.23 1.94 -10.93
CA ILE A 156 13.89 3.17 -10.46
C ILE A 156 15.25 3.34 -11.14
N ASP A 157 16.06 2.29 -11.22
CA ASP A 157 17.37 2.33 -11.88
C ASP A 157 17.24 2.67 -13.37
N GLU A 158 16.28 2.06 -14.07
CA GLU A 158 16.00 2.38 -15.48
C GLU A 158 15.59 3.84 -15.68
N VAL A 159 14.78 4.38 -14.76
CA VAL A 159 14.38 5.79 -14.78
C VAL A 159 15.59 6.70 -14.52
N ALA A 160 16.42 6.39 -13.52
CA ALA A 160 17.63 7.15 -13.21
C ALA A 160 18.60 7.18 -14.40
N GLN A 161 18.79 6.06 -15.09
CA GLN A 161 19.60 6.02 -16.31
C GLN A 161 18.99 6.84 -17.45
N GLU A 162 17.67 6.81 -17.63
CA GLU A 162 16.97 7.60 -18.65
C GLU A 162 17.12 9.11 -18.40
N VAL A 163 17.11 9.51 -17.13
CA VAL A 163 17.33 10.89 -16.68
C VAL A 163 18.77 11.31 -16.92
N ASN A 164 19.75 10.52 -16.47
CA ASN A 164 21.17 10.85 -16.65
C ASN A 164 21.53 11.01 -18.13
N ARG A 165 21.00 10.16 -19.01
CA ARG A 165 21.18 10.29 -20.47
C ARG A 165 20.60 11.58 -21.07
N LYS A 166 19.57 12.17 -20.45
CA LYS A 166 18.96 13.43 -20.89
C LYS A 166 19.68 14.65 -20.34
N ILE A 167 20.30 14.55 -19.16
CA ILE A 167 21.08 15.65 -18.57
C ILE A 167 22.44 15.80 -19.25
N LEU A 168 23.05 14.68 -19.69
CA LEU A 168 24.33 14.66 -20.39
C LEU A 168 24.26 15.00 -21.89
N ARG A 169 23.07 15.32 -22.42
CA ARG A 169 22.85 15.77 -23.80
C ARG A 169 22.44 17.22 -23.80
#